data_AF-A0AAW5Q4L0-F1
#
_entry.id   AF-A0AAW5Q4L0-F1
#
_cell.length_a   1.000
_cell.length_b   1.000
_cell.length_c   1.000
_cell.angle_alpha   90.00
_cell.angle_beta   90.00
_cell.angle_gamma   90.00
#
_symmetry.space_group_name_H-M   'P 1'
#
loop_
_entity.id
_entity.type
_entity.pdbx_description
1 polymer ?
#
loop_
_entity_poly.entity_id
_entity_poly.type
_entity_poly.pdbx_seq_one_letter_code
_entity_poly.pdbx_strand_id
1 'polypeptide(L)'
;MDNHQRKEVRAGAARGLRALAASAAAVALIAGGAVPAAAQSPDAGSIGPGSVDPASLAPSVVPGSLFGVPSLSIAASTHLGAPIPLTGVLGSLADAGSGDFARPGSSLPPGQPIAVRDKSITRSEVRSIDPLFPASPHEVDGRAEVWTVTSATMQRVVRVEVYRAPAGVDAPNVYFLDGVGSESPSGWSGGMGWGDPAVRDLDVNVIAPTGAPSSMWSDWRTDDPVLGPNSWETFLTEELPPLLEQGLEGTADGLAHNGDWGVLGVSMGAASALHLANSTPEMFSGAGGVSGAYSTLDELGYQYARLTVAARHGEVTNMWGPRGSQAWEDHDTVADPSGLAGQSVFLSAATGLVGSTELGYFGSNEVVLLDGHILEKGSYESTRALEGALRGVPDVDLQVVYMDAGIHNWPAFVPQMLPGLRHILSGLAPAVPNSRATTGGVADRENGPLGSLGSTSSTSSTGSAGSTGSSGATGSAGSSGSSGSLRSVGAGSAGSGGS
;
A
#
# COMPACT_ATOMS: atom_id res chain seq x y z
N MET A 1 -75.34 -14.46 4.15
CA MET A 1 -74.57 -14.11 5.36
C MET A 1 -73.48 -13.16 4.87
N ASP A 2 -73.77 -11.92 4.45
CA ASP A 2 -74.27 -10.75 5.22
C ASP A 2 -73.41 -10.51 6.48
N ASN A 3 -72.74 -9.38 6.73
CA ASN A 3 -72.95 -7.97 6.35
C ASN A 3 -71.55 -7.28 6.43
N HIS A 4 -71.07 -6.50 5.45
CA HIS A 4 -71.17 -5.02 5.37
C HIS A 4 -70.50 -4.23 6.52
N GLN A 5 -69.90 -3.04 6.37
CA GLN A 5 -69.53 -2.18 5.25
C GLN A 5 -68.87 -0.91 5.85
N ARG A 6 -67.85 -0.38 5.14
CA ARG A 6 -67.68 1.04 4.73
C ARG A 6 -67.63 2.22 5.72
N LYS A 7 -66.56 3.00 5.50
CA LYS A 7 -66.50 4.41 4.99
C LYS A 7 -66.22 5.57 5.96
N GLU A 8 -65.23 6.33 5.50
CA GLU A 8 -64.88 7.74 5.73
C GLU A 8 -66.08 8.71 5.68
N VAL A 9 -65.97 9.86 6.38
CA VAL A 9 -66.02 11.23 5.82
C VAL A 9 -66.00 12.31 6.92
N ARG A 10 -65.06 13.25 6.73
CA ARG A 10 -64.88 14.67 7.15
C ARG A 10 -65.88 15.43 8.05
N ALA A 11 -65.23 16.24 8.91
CA ALA A 11 -65.40 17.68 9.20
C ALA A 11 -66.36 18.17 10.31
N GLY A 12 -65.80 18.97 11.22
CA GLY A 12 -66.51 19.86 12.16
C GLY A 12 -65.55 20.56 13.12
N ALA A 13 -65.28 21.84 12.89
CA ALA A 13 -64.35 22.71 13.63
C ALA A 13 -64.97 23.33 14.90
N ALA A 14 -64.16 23.60 15.94
CA ALA A 14 -64.09 24.91 16.64
C ALA A 14 -63.15 24.92 17.88
N ARG A 15 -62.09 25.75 17.77
CA ARG A 15 -61.51 26.72 18.74
C ARG A 15 -61.30 26.38 20.24
N GLY A 16 -60.06 26.56 20.68
CA GLY A 16 -59.68 26.93 22.05
C GLY A 16 -58.18 27.18 22.20
N LEU A 17 -57.78 28.43 22.41
CA LEU A 17 -56.40 28.96 22.48
C LEU A 17 -55.79 28.84 23.90
N ARG A 18 -54.44 28.96 23.98
CA ARG A 18 -53.52 29.22 25.14
C ARG A 18 -52.82 27.97 25.72
N ALA A 19 -51.52 27.94 26.04
CA ALA A 19 -50.44 28.95 26.06
C ALA A 19 -49.06 28.25 25.96
N LEU A 20 -48.08 29.02 25.47
CA LEU A 20 -46.64 28.72 25.43
C LEU A 20 -46.00 28.78 26.82
N ALA A 21 -45.05 27.89 27.10
CA ALA A 21 -43.98 28.11 28.07
C ALA A 21 -42.67 27.57 27.47
N ALA A 22 -41.74 28.50 27.20
CA ALA A 22 -40.39 28.24 26.73
C ALA A 22 -39.44 28.17 27.94
N SER A 23 -38.54 27.20 27.93
CA SER A 23 -37.46 27.07 28.91
C SER A 23 -36.21 27.77 28.39
N ALA A 24 -35.74 28.77 29.14
CA ALA A 24 -34.50 29.49 28.90
C ALA A 24 -33.36 28.86 29.74
N ALA A 25 -32.21 28.60 29.11
CA ALA A 25 -30.95 28.33 29.79
C ALA A 25 -29.99 29.50 29.53
N ALA A 26 -29.39 30.01 30.60
CA ALA A 26 -28.66 31.27 30.66
C ALA A 26 -27.23 31.17 30.09
N VAL A 27 -26.87 32.18 29.28
CA VAL A 27 -25.50 32.48 28.85
C VAL A 27 -24.94 33.56 29.76
N ALA A 28 -23.80 33.30 30.40
CA ALA A 28 -23.07 34.29 31.18
C ALA A 28 -22.06 35.03 30.29
N LEU A 29 -22.27 36.34 30.13
CA LEU A 29 -21.36 37.30 29.50
C LEU A 29 -20.41 37.87 30.57
N ILE A 30 -19.11 37.74 30.39
CA ILE A 30 -18.10 38.53 31.12
C ILE A 30 -17.69 39.71 30.23
N ALA A 31 -17.97 40.92 30.71
CA ALA A 31 -17.60 42.19 30.09
C ALA A 31 -16.17 42.59 30.49
N GLY A 32 -15.32 42.89 29.51
CA GLY A 32 -14.05 43.59 29.69
C GLY A 32 -14.19 45.05 29.28
N GLY A 33 -13.94 45.97 30.22
CA GLY A 33 -14.02 47.42 30.02
C GLY A 33 -12.85 47.99 29.23
N ALA A 34 -13.06 49.19 28.67
CA ALA A 34 -12.13 49.90 27.81
C ALA A 34 -11.56 51.20 28.46
N VAL A 35 -10.38 51.59 27.97
CA VAL A 35 -9.75 52.95 27.89
C VAL A 35 -8.91 53.42 29.11
N PRO A 36 -7.79 54.22 28.98
CA PRO A 36 -7.11 54.80 27.80
C PRO A 36 -5.58 54.55 27.65
N ALA A 37 -5.08 54.98 26.49
CA ALA A 37 -3.68 55.16 26.12
C ALA A 37 -2.93 56.24 26.93
N ALA A 38 -1.64 56.02 27.17
CA ALA A 38 -0.64 57.05 27.41
C ALA A 38 0.70 56.62 26.78
N ALA A 39 1.30 57.55 26.02
CA ALA A 39 2.58 57.40 25.36
C ALA A 39 3.75 57.66 26.32
N GLN A 40 4.87 56.94 26.16
CA GLN A 40 6.24 57.39 26.42
C GLN A 40 7.26 56.31 26.01
N SER A 41 8.15 56.63 25.06
CA SER A 41 9.50 56.04 24.91
C SER A 41 10.47 56.85 25.79
N PRO A 42 11.69 56.39 26.19
CA PRO A 42 12.60 55.50 25.43
C PRO A 42 13.42 54.47 26.29
N ASP A 43 14.31 53.78 25.56
CA ASP A 43 15.56 53.13 25.98
C ASP A 43 15.66 51.61 26.11
N ALA A 44 16.85 51.17 25.69
CA ALA A 44 17.27 49.84 25.27
C ALA A 44 17.55 48.86 26.41
N GLY A 45 17.28 47.57 26.17
CA GLY A 45 17.92 46.48 26.89
C GLY A 45 17.03 45.28 27.22
N SER A 46 17.54 44.11 26.86
CA SER A 46 17.14 42.75 27.29
C SER A 46 16.12 41.99 26.44
N ILE A 47 16.63 40.88 25.92
CA ILE A 47 15.94 39.78 25.25
C ILE A 47 15.31 38.91 26.36
N GLY A 48 14.01 38.63 26.24
CA GLY A 48 13.27 37.64 27.04
C GLY A 48 12.40 36.78 26.12
N PRO A 49 12.07 35.53 26.52
CA PRO A 49 11.42 34.56 25.63
C PRO A 49 10.03 35.05 25.22
N GLY A 50 9.83 35.20 23.91
CA GLY A 50 8.67 35.84 23.32
C GLY A 50 7.37 35.13 23.67
N SER A 51 6.47 35.86 24.33
CA SER A 51 5.04 35.62 24.26
C SER A 51 4.58 35.84 22.82
N VAL A 52 4.15 34.78 22.15
CA VAL A 52 3.44 34.90 20.87
C VAL A 52 2.03 35.43 21.12
N ASP A 53 1.67 36.50 20.44
CA ASP A 53 0.33 37.09 20.45
C ASP A 53 -0.62 36.15 19.68
N PRO A 54 -1.63 35.53 20.32
CA PRO A 54 -2.55 34.58 19.67
C PRO A 54 -3.40 35.23 18.57
N ALA A 55 -3.42 36.56 18.46
CA ALA A 55 -4.10 37.27 17.37
C ALA A 55 -3.23 37.47 16.12
N SER A 56 -1.93 37.16 16.16
CA SER A 56 -0.99 37.32 15.03
C SER A 56 -0.82 36.07 14.16
N LEU A 57 -1.39 34.93 14.56
CA LEU A 57 -1.47 33.72 13.74
C LEU A 57 -2.62 33.87 12.76
N ALA A 58 -2.39 34.61 11.66
CA ALA A 58 -3.27 34.53 10.50
C ALA A 58 -3.10 33.13 9.88
N PRO A 59 -4.15 32.29 9.83
CA PRO A 59 -4.07 30.98 9.19
C PRO A 59 -3.74 31.17 7.71
N SER A 60 -2.56 30.75 7.27
CA SER A 60 -2.29 30.55 5.85
C SER A 60 -2.26 29.05 5.58
N VAL A 61 -3.13 28.61 4.67
CA VAL A 61 -3.12 27.26 4.13
C VAL A 61 -1.86 27.13 3.28
N VAL A 62 -0.99 26.18 3.62
CA VAL A 62 0.20 25.90 2.81
C VAL A 62 -0.24 25.21 1.51
N PRO A 63 0.07 25.75 0.33
CA PRO A 63 -0.19 25.04 -0.93
C PRO A 63 0.52 23.68 -0.91
N GLY A 64 -0.22 22.59 -1.13
CA GLY A 64 0.33 21.23 -1.19
C GLY A 64 0.12 20.33 0.04
N SER A 65 -0.44 20.82 1.15
CA SER A 65 -0.84 19.94 2.28
C SER A 65 -2.10 19.16 1.95
N LEU A 66 -2.10 17.84 2.21
CA LEU A 66 -3.23 16.93 2.05
C LEU A 66 -4.44 17.35 2.91
N PHE A 67 -4.20 17.97 4.06
CA PHE A 67 -5.23 18.30 5.05
C PHE A 67 -5.57 19.79 5.16
N GLY A 68 -4.95 20.66 4.35
CA GLY A 68 -5.24 22.09 4.36
C GLY A 68 -5.10 22.78 5.72
N VAL A 69 -4.26 22.24 6.61
CA VAL A 69 -4.12 22.69 8.00
C VAL A 69 -3.41 24.05 8.08
N PRO A 70 -3.81 24.94 9.01
CA PRO A 70 -3.06 26.16 9.30
C PRO A 70 -1.61 25.82 9.68
N SER A 71 -0.67 26.59 9.15
CA SER A 71 0.75 26.52 9.50
C SER A 71 0.97 26.70 11.01
N LEU A 72 1.13 25.59 11.74
CA LEU A 72 1.83 25.56 13.02
C LEU A 72 3.28 25.21 12.73
N SER A 73 4.20 26.14 12.94
CA SER A 73 5.63 25.87 12.78
C SER A 73 6.01 24.62 13.57
N ILE A 74 6.45 23.57 12.87
CA ILE A 74 6.79 22.26 13.45
C ILE A 74 7.88 22.40 14.52
N ALA A 75 8.71 23.46 14.46
CA ALA A 75 9.68 23.80 15.50
C ALA A 75 9.06 24.04 16.90
N ALA A 76 7.79 24.46 16.98
CA ALA A 76 7.07 24.59 18.26
C ALA A 76 6.43 23.26 18.71
N SER A 77 6.12 22.38 17.76
CA SER A 77 5.46 21.07 17.99
C SER A 77 6.46 19.96 18.32
N THR A 78 7.68 20.01 17.79
CA THR A 78 8.73 19.01 18.05
C THR A 78 9.38 19.17 19.43
N HIS A 79 9.22 20.34 20.07
CA HIS A 79 9.74 20.58 21.42
C HIS A 79 8.78 20.17 22.54
N LEU A 80 7.55 19.80 22.21
CA LEU A 80 6.56 19.33 23.18
C LEU A 80 6.02 18.02 22.62
N GLY A 81 6.38 16.87 23.22
CA GLY A 81 5.78 15.56 22.94
C GLY A 81 4.29 15.47 23.30
N ALA A 82 3.51 16.48 22.93
CA ALA A 82 2.09 16.60 23.12
C ALA A 82 1.38 16.00 21.89
N PRO A 83 0.47 15.04 22.07
CA PRO A 83 -0.35 14.55 20.97
C PRO A 83 -1.18 15.71 20.43
N ILE A 84 -1.18 15.93 19.11
CA ILE A 84 -2.22 16.76 18.49
C ILE A 84 -3.52 15.98 18.67
N PRO A 85 -4.50 16.49 19.45
CA PRO A 85 -5.74 15.79 19.63
C PRO A 85 -6.46 15.74 18.28
N LEU A 86 -6.64 14.54 17.73
CA LEU A 86 -7.47 14.35 16.54
C LEU A 86 -8.87 14.92 16.78
N THR A 87 -9.35 14.90 18.04
CA THR A 87 -10.61 15.53 18.49
C THR A 87 -10.60 17.05 18.44
N GLY A 88 -9.44 17.73 18.43
CA GLY A 88 -9.35 19.18 18.22
C GLY A 88 -9.43 19.55 16.75
N VAL A 89 -8.78 18.75 15.89
CA VAL A 89 -8.93 18.84 14.43
C VAL A 89 -10.37 18.51 14.03
N LEU A 90 -10.94 17.42 14.56
CA LEU A 90 -12.34 17.02 14.35
C LEU A 90 -13.36 17.93 15.08
N GLY A 91 -13.00 18.54 16.21
CA GLY A 91 -13.86 19.43 16.98
C GLY A 91 -14.03 20.79 16.30
N SER A 92 -12.98 21.29 15.65
CA SER A 92 -13.09 22.44 14.75
C SER A 92 -13.98 22.19 13.53
N LEU A 93 -14.29 20.92 13.20
CA LEU A 93 -15.19 20.49 12.13
C LEU A 93 -16.67 20.41 12.55
N ALA A 94 -16.97 20.33 13.85
CA ALA A 94 -18.35 20.40 14.32
C ALA A 94 -18.88 21.85 14.27
N ASP A 95 -18.01 22.83 14.54
CA ASP A 95 -18.33 24.25 14.46
C ASP A 95 -18.23 24.81 13.02
N ALA A 96 -17.44 24.17 12.14
CA ALA A 96 -17.42 24.40 10.70
C ALA A 96 -18.30 23.36 9.98
N GLY A 97 -19.63 23.49 10.11
CA GLY A 97 -20.62 22.45 9.80
C GLY A 97 -20.36 21.58 8.56
N SER A 98 -20.35 20.26 8.78
CA SER A 98 -20.51 19.15 7.81
C SER A 98 -19.83 19.31 6.42
N GLY A 99 -18.71 20.02 6.34
CA GLY A 99 -17.99 20.25 5.09
C GLY A 99 -16.88 19.22 4.88
N ASP A 100 -16.84 18.62 3.70
CA ASP A 100 -15.71 17.82 3.23
C ASP A 100 -14.37 18.59 3.37
N PHE A 101 -13.28 17.91 3.76
CA PHE A 101 -11.94 18.51 3.71
C PHE A 101 -11.67 19.09 2.31
N ALA A 102 -11.05 20.29 2.26
CA ALA A 102 -10.64 20.90 1.00
C ALA A 102 -9.78 19.91 0.20
N ARG A 103 -10.11 19.71 -1.09
CA ARG A 103 -9.30 18.86 -1.99
C ARG A 103 -7.85 19.35 -1.98
N PRO A 104 -6.85 18.47 -1.84
CA PRO A 104 -5.46 18.86 -2.01
C PRO A 104 -5.25 19.49 -3.40
N GLY A 105 -4.70 20.70 -3.46
CA GLY A 105 -4.05 21.25 -4.66
C GLY A 105 -2.55 21.30 -4.37
N SER A 106 -1.62 20.89 -5.24
CA SER A 106 -1.61 21.10 -6.69
C SER A 106 -0.78 20.03 -7.42
N SER A 107 -1.44 19.22 -8.24
CA SER A 107 -0.96 18.91 -9.58
C SER A 107 -2.11 19.27 -10.51
N LEU A 108 -1.84 19.81 -11.70
CA LEU A 108 -2.91 19.89 -12.70
C LEU A 108 -3.42 18.46 -12.90
N PRO A 109 -4.75 18.24 -13.03
CA PRO A 109 -5.24 16.93 -13.45
C PRO A 109 -4.46 16.53 -14.70
N PRO A 110 -4.01 15.27 -14.79
CA PRO A 110 -3.19 14.85 -15.91
C PRO A 110 -3.92 15.21 -17.21
N GLY A 111 -3.17 15.70 -18.20
CA GLY A 111 -3.76 16.16 -19.47
C GLY A 111 -4.48 15.06 -20.26
N GLN A 112 -4.39 13.81 -19.79
CA GLN A 112 -5.07 12.61 -20.28
C GLN A 112 -5.41 11.69 -19.09
N PRO A 113 -6.44 10.82 -19.21
CA PRO A 113 -6.71 9.78 -18.23
C PRO A 113 -5.48 8.87 -18.03
N ILE A 114 -5.30 8.37 -16.80
CA ILE A 114 -4.23 7.42 -16.45
C ILE A 114 -4.38 6.13 -17.24
N ALA A 115 -5.61 5.68 -17.45
CA ALA A 115 -5.94 4.54 -18.29
C ALA A 115 -7.23 4.80 -19.06
N VAL A 116 -7.31 4.24 -20.27
CA VAL A 116 -8.50 4.26 -21.11
C VAL A 116 -8.76 2.83 -21.57
N ARG A 117 -10.03 2.44 -21.65
CA ARG A 117 -10.42 1.13 -22.20
C ARG A 117 -9.94 0.99 -23.64
N ASP A 118 -9.13 -0.02 -23.89
CA ASP A 118 -8.81 -0.54 -25.21
C ASP A 118 -9.80 -1.66 -25.57
N LYS A 119 -10.78 -1.32 -26.41
CA LYS A 119 -11.84 -2.25 -26.82
C LYS A 119 -11.35 -3.45 -27.62
N SER A 120 -10.10 -3.45 -28.11
CA SER A 120 -9.52 -4.63 -28.74
C SER A 120 -9.17 -5.72 -27.73
N ILE A 121 -9.00 -5.36 -26.45
CA ILE A 121 -8.81 -6.31 -25.36
C ILE A 121 -10.17 -6.91 -25.00
N THR A 122 -10.31 -8.20 -25.32
CA THR A 122 -11.54 -8.99 -25.12
C THR A 122 -11.31 -10.22 -24.24
N ARG A 123 -10.06 -10.50 -23.87
CA ARG A 123 -9.68 -11.61 -22.99
C ARG A 123 -8.49 -11.24 -22.11
N SER A 124 -8.42 -11.86 -20.94
CA SER A 124 -7.27 -11.75 -20.06
C SER A 124 -6.21 -12.75 -20.49
N GLU A 125 -4.99 -12.29 -20.70
CA GLU A 125 -3.89 -13.13 -21.18
C GLU A 125 -2.52 -12.51 -20.86
N VAL A 126 -1.52 -13.37 -20.69
CA VAL A 126 -0.12 -12.95 -20.61
C VAL A 126 0.38 -12.57 -22.00
N ARG A 127 0.90 -11.34 -22.16
CA ARG A 127 1.45 -10.79 -23.41
C ARG A 127 2.96 -10.99 -23.51
N SER A 128 3.67 -10.75 -22.42
CA SER A 128 5.11 -10.95 -22.31
C SER A 128 5.47 -11.29 -20.88
N ILE A 129 6.58 -12.00 -20.74
CA ILE A 129 7.29 -12.19 -19.48
C ILE A 129 8.74 -11.80 -19.75
N ASP A 130 9.23 -10.80 -19.04
CA ASP A 130 10.55 -10.22 -19.23
C ASP A 130 11.33 -10.24 -17.90
N PRO A 131 12.66 -10.42 -17.88
CA PRO A 131 13.42 -10.29 -16.65
C PRO A 131 13.27 -8.88 -16.05
N LEU A 132 13.05 -8.78 -14.73
CA LEU A 132 13.01 -7.49 -14.04
C LEU A 132 14.40 -6.83 -13.98
N PHE A 133 15.45 -7.65 -13.89
CA PHE A 133 16.85 -7.21 -13.84
C PHE A 133 17.69 -7.86 -14.95
N PRO A 134 17.46 -7.53 -16.23
CA PRO A 134 18.05 -8.24 -17.38
C PRO A 134 19.58 -8.14 -17.46
N ALA A 135 20.19 -7.15 -16.81
CA ALA A 135 21.64 -6.96 -16.78
C ALA A 135 22.29 -7.45 -15.49
N SER A 136 21.55 -8.07 -14.57
CA SER A 136 22.13 -8.52 -13.31
C SER A 136 22.97 -9.77 -13.49
N PRO A 137 24.20 -9.82 -12.95
CA PRO A 137 25.03 -11.03 -12.96
C PRO A 137 24.65 -12.01 -11.84
N HIS A 138 23.72 -11.68 -10.94
CA HIS A 138 23.35 -12.51 -9.82
C HIS A 138 22.23 -13.49 -10.21
N GLU A 139 22.49 -14.80 -10.13
CA GLU A 139 21.53 -15.86 -10.49
C GLU A 139 20.17 -15.72 -9.77
N VAL A 140 20.20 -15.31 -8.50
CA VAL A 140 19.02 -15.06 -7.68
C VAL A 140 18.10 -13.95 -8.22
N ASP A 141 18.63 -13.02 -9.04
CA ASP A 141 17.86 -11.97 -9.69
C ASP A 141 17.12 -12.50 -10.93
N GLY A 142 17.52 -13.66 -11.48
CA GLY A 142 16.85 -14.32 -12.60
C GLY A 142 15.44 -14.82 -12.28
N ARG A 143 15.10 -14.93 -10.98
CA ARG A 143 13.74 -15.24 -10.50
C ARG A 143 12.80 -14.04 -10.56
N ALA A 144 13.34 -12.85 -10.79
CA ALA A 144 12.56 -11.63 -10.82
C ALA A 144 12.07 -11.32 -12.24
N GLU A 145 10.75 -11.25 -12.41
CA GLU A 145 10.10 -11.11 -13.71
C GLU A 145 9.08 -9.97 -13.74
N VAL A 146 8.80 -9.54 -14.96
CA VAL A 146 7.80 -8.57 -15.35
C VAL A 146 6.84 -9.26 -16.29
N TRP A 147 5.61 -9.46 -15.83
CA TRP A 147 4.54 -10.01 -16.61
C TRP A 147 3.68 -8.86 -17.13
N THR A 148 3.55 -8.76 -18.45
CA THR A 148 2.61 -7.85 -19.09
C THR A 148 1.32 -8.62 -19.34
N VAL A 149 0.24 -8.26 -18.65
CA VAL A 149 -1.03 -9.00 -18.69
C VAL A 149 -2.13 -8.09 -19.22
N THR A 150 -3.01 -8.58 -20.09
CA THR A 150 -4.27 -7.86 -20.36
C THR A 150 -5.35 -8.26 -19.37
N SER A 151 -6.16 -7.30 -18.92
CA SER A 151 -7.40 -7.52 -18.19
C SER A 151 -8.58 -7.33 -19.13
N ALA A 152 -9.45 -8.35 -19.24
CA ALA A 152 -10.66 -8.28 -20.06
C ALA A 152 -11.68 -7.31 -19.45
N THR A 153 -11.87 -7.39 -18.14
CA THR A 153 -12.83 -6.54 -17.41
C THR A 153 -12.44 -5.07 -17.43
N MET A 154 -11.17 -4.75 -17.22
CA MET A 154 -10.68 -3.37 -17.30
C MET A 154 -10.37 -2.92 -18.73
N GLN A 155 -10.26 -3.86 -19.68
CA GLN A 155 -9.86 -3.59 -21.07
C GLN A 155 -8.56 -2.78 -21.15
N ARG A 156 -7.55 -3.19 -20.37
CA ARG A 156 -6.25 -2.52 -20.33
C ARG A 156 -5.13 -3.52 -20.09
N VAL A 157 -3.91 -3.06 -20.38
CA VAL A 157 -2.70 -3.76 -19.99
C VAL A 157 -2.36 -3.42 -18.54
N VAL A 158 -2.02 -4.44 -17.77
CA VAL A 158 -1.57 -4.41 -16.38
C VAL A 158 -0.17 -4.97 -16.34
N ARG A 159 0.71 -4.28 -15.63
CA ARG A 159 2.07 -4.74 -15.36
C ARG A 159 2.08 -5.43 -14.00
N VAL A 160 2.58 -6.67 -13.96
CA VAL A 160 2.69 -7.47 -12.73
C VAL A 160 4.15 -7.84 -12.53
N GLU A 161 4.73 -7.47 -11.40
CA GLU A 161 6.07 -7.91 -11.02
C GLU A 161 5.92 -9.22 -10.26
N VAL A 162 6.59 -10.29 -10.70
CA VAL A 162 6.64 -11.57 -9.99
C VAL A 162 8.06 -11.97 -9.58
N TYR A 163 8.25 -12.29 -8.29
CA TYR A 163 9.43 -12.96 -7.78
C TYR A 163 9.11 -14.42 -7.53
N ARG A 164 9.66 -15.32 -8.35
CA ARG A 164 9.41 -16.76 -8.23
C ARG A 164 10.05 -17.33 -6.97
N ALA A 165 9.40 -18.30 -6.35
CA ALA A 165 10.00 -19.16 -5.34
C ALA A 165 11.24 -19.90 -5.91
N PRO A 166 12.13 -20.43 -5.05
CA PRO A 166 13.22 -21.29 -5.50
C PRO A 166 12.73 -22.49 -6.33
N ALA A 167 13.60 -23.04 -7.17
CA ALA A 167 13.31 -24.27 -7.90
C ALA A 167 13.12 -25.46 -6.95
N GLY A 168 12.33 -26.45 -7.35
CA GLY A 168 12.16 -27.69 -6.59
C GLY A 168 11.10 -27.62 -5.51
N VAL A 169 10.28 -26.56 -5.44
CA VAL A 169 9.17 -26.45 -4.50
C VAL A 169 7.88 -25.93 -5.16
N ASP A 170 6.74 -26.44 -4.72
CA ASP A 170 5.43 -25.84 -4.92
C ASP A 170 5.16 -24.92 -3.71
N ALA A 171 5.24 -23.61 -3.92
CA ALA A 171 5.24 -22.60 -2.85
C ALA A 171 3.87 -21.91 -2.68
N PRO A 172 3.56 -21.31 -1.52
CA PRO A 172 2.44 -20.37 -1.43
C PRO A 172 2.68 -19.11 -2.27
N ASN A 173 1.60 -18.42 -2.59
CA ASN A 173 1.62 -17.13 -3.30
C ASN A 173 1.28 -15.99 -2.34
N VAL A 174 1.97 -14.86 -2.42
CA VAL A 174 1.62 -13.67 -1.63
C VAL A 174 1.55 -12.43 -2.52
N TYR A 175 0.38 -11.79 -2.54
CA TYR A 175 0.21 -10.50 -3.20
C TYR A 175 0.79 -9.36 -2.36
N PHE A 176 1.44 -8.41 -3.02
CA PHE A 176 1.99 -7.19 -2.44
C PHE A 176 1.31 -5.99 -3.08
N LEU A 177 0.42 -5.33 -2.33
CA LEU A 177 -0.39 -4.22 -2.81
C LEU A 177 0.26 -2.88 -2.43
N ASP A 178 0.57 -2.08 -3.44
CA ASP A 178 1.10 -0.73 -3.27
C ASP A 178 0.06 0.23 -2.67
N GLY A 179 0.57 1.35 -2.12
CA GLY A 179 -0.25 2.46 -1.63
C GLY A 179 -0.82 3.34 -2.75
N VAL A 180 -1.25 4.56 -2.39
CA VAL A 180 -1.92 5.53 -3.29
C VAL A 180 -1.21 5.78 -4.63
N GLY A 181 0.13 5.64 -4.65
CA GLY A 181 0.93 5.81 -5.85
C GLY A 181 0.77 4.69 -6.87
N SER A 182 0.58 3.43 -6.43
CA SER A 182 0.66 2.19 -7.23
C SER A 182 1.64 2.32 -8.39
N GLU A 183 2.91 2.50 -8.02
CA GLU A 183 3.98 2.92 -8.91
C GLU A 183 4.31 1.84 -9.95
N SER A 184 4.93 2.25 -11.05
CA SER A 184 5.59 1.34 -12.00
C SER A 184 7.01 1.84 -12.21
N PRO A 185 8.05 1.14 -11.70
CA PRO A 185 7.99 -0.14 -10.98
C PRO A 185 7.30 -0.03 -9.60
N SER A 186 6.89 -1.16 -9.02
CA SER A 186 6.22 -1.18 -7.72
C SER A 186 7.07 -0.51 -6.65
N GLY A 187 6.44 0.16 -5.68
CA GLY A 187 7.17 0.70 -4.53
C GLY A 187 7.82 -0.41 -3.68
N TRP A 188 7.24 -1.60 -3.70
CA TRP A 188 7.83 -2.79 -3.10
C TRP A 188 9.13 -3.25 -3.77
N SER A 189 9.28 -3.03 -5.09
CA SER A 189 10.52 -3.37 -5.81
C SER A 189 11.53 -2.22 -5.86
N GLY A 190 11.07 -0.97 -5.99
CA GLY A 190 11.91 0.21 -6.09
C GLY A 190 12.38 0.79 -4.75
N GLY A 191 11.53 0.76 -3.71
CA GLY A 191 11.82 1.32 -2.38
C GLY A 191 12.61 0.38 -1.46
N MET A 192 12.58 -0.92 -1.75
CA MET A 192 13.20 -1.96 -0.93
C MET A 192 14.18 -2.84 -1.68
N GLY A 193 14.10 -2.87 -3.01
CA GLY A 193 14.70 -3.93 -3.78
C GLY A 193 14.06 -5.24 -3.36
N TRP A 194 13.53 -5.98 -4.31
CA TRP A 194 13.46 -7.43 -4.16
C TRP A 194 14.80 -8.03 -3.73
N GLY A 195 15.89 -7.25 -3.82
CA GLY A 195 17.16 -7.23 -3.11
C GLY A 195 17.26 -7.66 -1.65
N ASP A 196 16.23 -7.57 -0.79
CA ASP A 196 16.37 -8.04 0.60
C ASP A 196 16.63 -9.57 0.61
N PRO A 197 17.85 -10.02 0.98
CA PRO A 197 18.19 -11.43 0.94
C PRO A 197 17.23 -12.28 1.80
N ALA A 198 16.70 -11.71 2.88
CA ALA A 198 15.80 -12.43 3.79
C ALA A 198 14.40 -12.68 3.20
N VAL A 199 13.97 -11.90 2.19
CA VAL A 199 12.77 -12.20 1.39
C VAL A 199 13.13 -13.16 0.27
N ARG A 200 14.29 -12.98 -0.36
CA ARG A 200 14.76 -13.86 -1.44
C ARG A 200 14.89 -15.32 -1.00
N ASP A 201 15.34 -15.54 0.23
CA ASP A 201 15.59 -16.89 0.75
C ASP A 201 14.30 -17.62 1.20
N LEU A 202 13.12 -17.01 1.06
CA LEU A 202 11.85 -17.64 1.40
C LEU A 202 11.31 -18.49 0.24
N ASP A 203 10.72 -19.63 0.59
CA ASP A 203 10.00 -20.51 -0.34
C ASP A 203 8.59 -19.96 -0.62
N VAL A 204 8.50 -18.82 -1.29
CA VAL A 204 7.24 -18.10 -1.59
C VAL A 204 7.33 -17.44 -2.97
N ASN A 205 6.22 -17.41 -3.70
CA ASN A 205 6.08 -16.53 -4.85
C ASN A 205 5.55 -15.17 -4.38
N VAL A 206 6.28 -14.08 -4.64
CA VAL A 206 5.84 -12.71 -4.33
C VAL A 206 5.32 -12.05 -5.60
N ILE A 207 4.11 -11.53 -5.55
CA ILE A 207 3.43 -10.98 -6.74
C ILE A 207 2.98 -9.54 -6.44
N ALA A 208 3.50 -8.57 -7.18
CA ALA A 208 3.19 -7.16 -7.03
C ALA A 208 2.60 -6.59 -8.34
N PRO A 209 1.27 -6.59 -8.49
CA PRO A 209 0.59 -5.86 -9.56
C PRO A 209 0.85 -4.35 -9.43
N THR A 210 0.83 -3.63 -10.56
CA THR A 210 1.08 -2.18 -10.61
C THR A 210 0.06 -1.47 -11.51
N GLY A 211 0.03 -0.14 -11.44
CA GLY A 211 -0.81 0.66 -12.33
C GLY A 211 -2.25 0.87 -11.81
N ALA A 212 -2.44 0.76 -10.50
CA ALA A 212 -3.68 0.96 -9.76
C ALA A 212 -3.67 2.26 -8.90
N PRO A 213 -3.18 3.42 -9.41
CA PRO A 213 -3.03 4.61 -8.58
C PRO A 213 -4.40 5.10 -8.09
N SER A 214 -4.50 5.40 -6.79
CA SER A 214 -5.73 5.93 -6.18
C SER A 214 -6.99 5.08 -6.39
N SER A 215 -6.85 3.79 -6.72
CA SER A 215 -8.00 2.93 -7.06
C SER A 215 -8.67 2.26 -5.86
N MET A 216 -8.07 2.35 -4.67
CA MET A 216 -8.40 1.50 -3.50
C MET A 216 -8.33 -0.01 -3.80
N TRP A 217 -7.64 -0.42 -4.88
CA TRP A 217 -7.62 -1.79 -5.40
C TRP A 217 -9.02 -2.42 -5.49
N SER A 218 -10.04 -1.60 -5.76
CA SER A 218 -11.44 -2.03 -5.74
C SER A 218 -12.06 -2.10 -7.14
N ASP A 219 -13.23 -2.71 -7.21
CA ASP A 219 -14.11 -2.64 -8.37
C ASP A 219 -14.95 -1.36 -8.33
N TRP A 220 -14.78 -0.50 -9.34
CA TRP A 220 -15.45 0.79 -9.41
C TRP A 220 -16.81 0.67 -10.10
N ARG A 221 -17.81 1.39 -9.59
CA ARG A 221 -19.16 1.43 -10.17
C ARG A 221 -19.17 2.03 -11.57
N THR A 222 -18.33 3.03 -11.82
CA THR A 222 -18.20 3.71 -13.11
C THR A 222 -16.76 4.06 -13.39
N ASP A 223 -16.36 3.97 -14.65
CA ASP A 223 -15.05 4.45 -15.10
C ASP A 223 -14.89 5.93 -14.72
N ASP A 224 -13.77 6.26 -14.10
CA ASP A 224 -13.43 7.63 -13.73
C ASP A 224 -12.81 8.36 -14.92
N PRO A 225 -13.16 9.63 -15.19
CA PRO A 225 -12.58 10.38 -16.30
C PRO A 225 -11.06 10.59 -16.17
N VAL A 226 -10.49 10.45 -14.97
CA VAL A 226 -9.05 10.56 -14.73
C VAL A 226 -8.43 9.20 -14.46
N LEU A 227 -8.98 8.40 -13.54
CA LEU A 227 -8.38 7.12 -13.15
C LEU A 227 -8.71 5.97 -14.10
N GLY A 228 -9.70 6.15 -14.98
CA GLY A 228 -10.09 5.17 -15.97
C GLY A 228 -10.87 3.97 -15.40
N PRO A 229 -10.82 2.82 -16.09
CA PRO A 229 -11.48 1.60 -15.64
C PRO A 229 -10.69 0.95 -14.49
N ASN A 230 -11.40 0.62 -13.42
CA ASN A 230 -10.87 -0.04 -12.22
C ASN A 230 -11.77 -1.23 -11.88
N SER A 231 -11.25 -2.44 -12.09
CA SER A 231 -11.86 -3.72 -11.71
C SER A 231 -10.78 -4.58 -11.05
N TRP A 232 -10.18 -4.04 -10.00
CA TRP A 232 -8.98 -4.59 -9.39
C TRP A 232 -9.27 -5.79 -8.49
N GLU A 233 -10.42 -5.84 -7.81
CA GLU A 233 -10.81 -7.04 -7.07
C GLU A 233 -10.96 -8.19 -8.05
N THR A 234 -11.77 -7.99 -9.10
CA THR A 234 -11.97 -8.98 -10.17
C THR A 234 -10.63 -9.40 -10.80
N PHE A 235 -9.72 -8.46 -11.08
CA PHE A 235 -8.43 -8.79 -11.66
C PHE A 235 -7.59 -9.68 -10.73
N LEU A 236 -7.54 -9.36 -9.42
CA LEU A 236 -6.69 -10.05 -8.46
C LEU A 236 -7.21 -11.43 -8.06
N THR A 237 -8.52 -11.60 -8.00
CA THR A 237 -9.16 -12.84 -7.51
C THR A 237 -9.63 -13.76 -8.63
N GLU A 238 -9.94 -13.23 -9.83
CA GLU A 238 -10.49 -14.03 -10.92
C GLU A 238 -9.60 -14.07 -12.16
N GLU A 239 -9.06 -12.94 -12.61
CA GLU A 239 -8.35 -12.89 -13.90
C GLU A 239 -6.88 -13.30 -13.79
N LEU A 240 -6.15 -12.81 -12.79
CA LEU A 240 -4.71 -12.99 -12.66
C LEU A 240 -4.30 -14.40 -12.17
N PRO A 241 -4.96 -15.03 -11.18
CA PRO A 241 -4.53 -16.35 -10.67
C PRO A 241 -4.37 -17.43 -11.75
N PRO A 242 -5.34 -17.68 -12.66
CA PRO A 242 -5.17 -18.71 -13.69
C PRO A 242 -4.06 -18.36 -14.70
N LEU A 243 -3.78 -17.07 -14.90
CA LEU A 243 -2.70 -16.64 -15.79
C LEU A 243 -1.32 -16.91 -15.17
N LEU A 244 -1.17 -16.68 -13.86
CA LEU A 244 0.04 -16.99 -13.12
C LEU A 244 0.31 -18.50 -13.09
N GLU A 245 -0.72 -19.33 -12.95
CA GLU A 245 -0.63 -20.79 -13.02
C GLU A 245 -0.23 -21.28 -14.43
N GLN A 246 -0.72 -20.63 -15.48
CA GLN A 246 -0.45 -21.03 -16.86
C GLN A 246 0.94 -20.58 -17.36
N GLY A 247 1.36 -19.36 -17.02
CA GLY A 247 2.55 -18.75 -17.61
C GLY A 247 2.34 -18.27 -19.05
N LEU A 248 3.42 -18.28 -19.84
CA LEU A 248 3.39 -17.89 -21.25
C LEU A 248 3.88 -19.04 -22.12
N GLU A 249 2.94 -19.68 -22.83
CA GLU A 249 3.21 -20.87 -23.63
C GLU A 249 4.43 -20.68 -24.57
N GLY A 250 5.34 -21.65 -24.52
CA GLY A 250 6.59 -21.61 -25.30
C GLY A 250 7.66 -20.63 -24.80
N THR A 251 7.36 -19.76 -23.82
CA THR A 251 8.27 -18.70 -23.34
C THR A 251 8.68 -18.87 -21.89
N ALA A 252 7.73 -19.06 -20.97
CA ALA A 252 7.99 -19.33 -19.54
C ALA A 252 6.85 -20.16 -18.95
N ASP A 253 7.18 -21.08 -18.04
CA ASP A 253 6.19 -21.89 -17.35
C ASP A 253 5.49 -21.03 -16.27
N GLY A 254 4.28 -21.41 -15.87
CA GLY A 254 3.58 -20.75 -14.77
C GLY A 254 4.25 -20.99 -13.41
N LEU A 255 3.75 -20.31 -12.38
CA LEU A 255 4.27 -20.42 -11.02
C LEU A 255 4.01 -21.82 -10.46
N ALA A 256 5.04 -22.43 -9.89
CA ALA A 256 4.86 -23.63 -9.08
C ALA A 256 4.26 -23.20 -7.74
N HIS A 257 3.01 -23.56 -7.48
CA HIS A 257 2.35 -23.19 -6.23
C HIS A 257 1.52 -24.31 -5.62
N ASN A 258 1.40 -24.29 -4.29
CA ASN A 258 0.64 -25.29 -3.52
C ASN A 258 -0.85 -24.97 -3.39
N GLY A 259 -1.29 -23.83 -3.95
CA GLY A 259 -2.69 -23.40 -4.00
C GLY A 259 -3.11 -22.46 -2.86
N ASP A 260 -2.21 -22.18 -1.91
CA ASP A 260 -2.51 -21.29 -0.79
C ASP A 260 -2.02 -19.86 -1.06
N TRP A 261 -2.80 -18.87 -0.59
CA TRP A 261 -2.55 -17.47 -0.86
C TRP A 261 -2.57 -16.60 0.39
N GLY A 262 -1.69 -15.60 0.38
CA GLY A 262 -1.76 -14.46 1.28
C GLY A 262 -1.76 -13.12 0.54
N VAL A 263 -2.02 -12.05 1.28
CA VAL A 263 -1.98 -10.68 0.75
C VAL A 263 -1.41 -9.72 1.78
N LEU A 264 -0.45 -8.89 1.38
CA LEU A 264 0.16 -7.84 2.19
C LEU A 264 0.00 -6.50 1.46
N GLY A 265 -0.34 -5.44 2.18
CA GLY A 265 -0.39 -4.12 1.58
C GLY A 265 0.04 -3.00 2.51
N VAL A 266 0.30 -1.83 1.93
CA VAL A 266 0.63 -0.58 2.64
C VAL A 266 -0.38 0.50 2.34
N SER A 267 -0.71 1.35 3.33
CA SER A 267 -1.56 2.53 3.10
C SER A 267 -2.90 2.15 2.46
N MET A 268 -3.21 2.68 1.27
CA MET A 268 -4.32 2.24 0.42
C MET A 268 -4.36 0.71 0.26
N GLY A 269 -3.23 0.10 -0.13
CA GLY A 269 -3.12 -1.35 -0.29
C GLY A 269 -3.30 -2.12 1.01
N ALA A 270 -3.01 -1.53 2.17
CA ALA A 270 -3.27 -2.18 3.46
C ALA A 270 -4.77 -2.33 3.72
N ALA A 271 -5.55 -1.28 3.47
CA ALA A 271 -7.02 -1.35 3.55
C ALA A 271 -7.55 -2.42 2.60
N SER A 272 -7.09 -2.40 1.35
CA SER A 272 -7.52 -3.34 0.31
C SER A 272 -7.11 -4.80 0.58
N ALA A 273 -5.91 -5.04 1.12
CA ALA A 273 -5.43 -6.38 1.46
C ALA A 273 -6.35 -7.05 2.48
N LEU A 274 -6.70 -6.33 3.55
CA LEU A 274 -7.60 -6.82 4.58
C LEU A 274 -9.03 -6.97 4.07
N HIS A 275 -9.48 -6.06 3.18
CA HIS A 275 -10.76 -6.21 2.52
C HIS A 275 -10.83 -7.47 1.63
N LEU A 276 -9.87 -7.68 0.73
CA LEU A 276 -9.82 -8.84 -0.17
C LEU A 276 -9.82 -10.16 0.60
N ALA A 277 -9.00 -10.25 1.65
CA ALA A 277 -8.95 -11.44 2.50
C ALA A 277 -10.26 -11.69 3.25
N ASN A 278 -10.98 -10.63 3.62
CA ASN A 278 -12.27 -10.73 4.28
C ASN A 278 -13.42 -11.06 3.31
N SER A 279 -13.39 -10.53 2.08
CA SER A 279 -14.45 -10.73 1.08
C SER A 279 -14.26 -11.99 0.23
N THR A 280 -13.04 -12.54 0.15
CA THR A 280 -12.70 -13.78 -0.58
C THR A 280 -11.94 -14.77 0.33
N PRO A 281 -12.54 -15.19 1.46
CA PRO A 281 -11.87 -16.02 2.47
C PRO A 281 -11.53 -17.44 1.97
N GLU A 282 -12.12 -17.89 0.87
CA GLU A 282 -11.77 -19.16 0.22
C GLU A 282 -10.44 -19.10 -0.55
N MET A 283 -9.97 -17.91 -0.89
CA MET A 283 -8.70 -17.70 -1.57
C MET A 283 -7.57 -17.46 -0.58
N PHE A 284 -7.79 -16.62 0.43
CA PHE A 284 -6.73 -16.13 1.32
C PHE A 284 -6.76 -16.81 2.70
N SER A 285 -5.63 -17.39 3.10
CA SER A 285 -5.42 -17.94 4.46
C SER A 285 -4.58 -17.00 5.34
N GLY A 286 -4.07 -15.90 4.79
CA GLY A 286 -3.33 -14.90 5.55
C GLY A 286 -3.35 -13.50 4.92
N ALA A 287 -3.43 -12.48 5.77
CA ALA A 287 -3.53 -11.08 5.35
C ALA A 287 -2.65 -10.17 6.20
N GLY A 288 -2.15 -9.09 5.59
CA GLY A 288 -1.32 -8.11 6.27
C GLY A 288 -1.57 -6.69 5.81
N GLY A 289 -1.58 -5.76 6.76
CA GLY A 289 -1.75 -4.35 6.48
C GLY A 289 -0.76 -3.50 7.27
N VAL A 290 -0.01 -2.66 6.57
CA VAL A 290 0.92 -1.70 7.16
C VAL A 290 0.39 -0.29 6.95
N SER A 291 0.09 0.39 8.05
CA SER A 291 -0.43 1.75 8.09
C SER A 291 -1.69 1.91 7.23
N GLY A 292 -2.72 1.09 7.45
CA GLY A 292 -3.99 1.16 6.72
C GLY A 292 -5.09 1.91 7.47
N ALA A 293 -6.15 2.26 6.74
CA ALA A 293 -7.45 2.61 7.31
C ALA A 293 -8.49 1.55 6.90
N TYR A 294 -9.00 0.80 7.86
CA TYR A 294 -9.76 -0.44 7.63
C TYR A 294 -11.28 -0.28 7.78
N SER A 295 -11.74 0.85 8.29
CA SER A 295 -13.14 1.26 8.23
C SER A 295 -13.31 2.24 7.07
N THR A 296 -14.49 2.25 6.46
CA THR A 296 -14.90 3.21 5.42
C THR A 296 -16.16 3.98 5.83
N LEU A 297 -16.86 3.50 6.87
CA LEU A 297 -18.09 4.09 7.40
C LEU A 297 -17.84 5.19 8.44
N ASP A 298 -16.76 5.06 9.22
CA ASP A 298 -16.37 6.11 10.15
C ASP A 298 -15.83 7.35 9.40
N GLU A 299 -15.77 8.50 10.08
CA GLU A 299 -15.33 9.75 9.45
C GLU A 299 -13.88 9.68 8.98
N LEU A 300 -13.01 8.98 9.73
CA LEU A 300 -11.60 8.89 9.41
C LEU A 300 -11.38 8.05 8.16
N GLY A 301 -12.01 6.89 8.10
CA GLY A 301 -12.03 5.95 7.00
C GLY A 301 -12.60 6.54 5.72
N TYR A 302 -13.76 7.21 5.82
CA TYR A 302 -14.34 7.92 4.68
C TYR A 302 -13.38 8.95 4.09
N GLN A 303 -12.77 9.79 4.94
CA GLN A 303 -11.83 10.81 4.48
C GLN A 303 -10.54 10.19 3.95
N TYR A 304 -10.08 9.08 4.52
CA TYR A 304 -8.93 8.33 4.01
C TYR A 304 -9.16 7.86 2.58
N ALA A 305 -10.28 7.18 2.31
CA ALA A 305 -10.64 6.72 0.97
C ALA A 305 -10.83 7.90 0.00
N ARG A 306 -11.56 8.94 0.42
CA ARG A 306 -11.80 10.14 -0.38
C ARG A 306 -10.50 10.87 -0.75
N LEU A 307 -9.60 11.09 0.21
CA LEU A 307 -8.32 11.77 -0.01
C LEU A 307 -7.38 10.92 -0.85
N THR A 308 -7.38 9.60 -0.67
CA THR A 308 -6.63 8.66 -1.51
C THR A 308 -7.06 8.76 -2.96
N VAL A 309 -8.37 8.72 -3.23
CA VAL A 309 -8.92 8.87 -4.58
C VAL A 309 -8.61 10.25 -5.17
N ALA A 310 -8.80 11.30 -4.37
CA ALA A 310 -8.54 12.68 -4.78
C ALA A 310 -7.05 12.98 -5.05
N ALA A 311 -6.12 12.22 -4.46
CA ALA A 311 -4.68 12.40 -4.64
C ALA A 311 -4.21 12.23 -6.10
N ARG A 312 -5.04 11.62 -6.95
CA ARG A 312 -4.83 11.51 -8.41
C ARG A 312 -6.01 12.07 -9.20
N HIS A 313 -6.78 12.98 -8.58
CA HIS A 313 -7.92 13.68 -9.18
C HIS A 313 -9.11 12.79 -9.54
N GLY A 314 -9.19 11.58 -8.98
CA GLY A 314 -10.37 10.75 -9.11
C GLY A 314 -11.54 11.31 -8.31
N GLU A 315 -12.74 10.87 -8.66
CA GLU A 315 -13.97 11.20 -7.94
C GLU A 315 -14.46 9.97 -7.17
N VAL A 316 -14.41 10.04 -5.83
CA VAL A 316 -14.72 8.90 -4.94
C VAL A 316 -16.15 8.38 -5.14
N THR A 317 -17.07 9.22 -5.60
CA THR A 317 -18.43 8.78 -5.91
C THR A 317 -18.53 7.88 -7.15
N ASN A 318 -17.53 7.88 -8.04
CA ASN A 318 -17.43 6.91 -9.15
C ASN A 318 -17.01 5.51 -8.66
N MET A 319 -16.32 5.43 -7.52
CA MET A 319 -15.82 4.19 -6.93
C MET A 319 -16.95 3.42 -6.22
N TRP A 320 -17.43 3.93 -5.07
CA TRP A 320 -18.43 3.25 -4.24
C TRP A 320 -19.78 4.00 -4.17
N GLY A 321 -19.98 5.03 -5.00
CA GLY A 321 -21.20 5.84 -4.98
C GLY A 321 -21.17 6.90 -3.87
N PRO A 322 -22.31 7.57 -3.64
CA PRO A 322 -22.46 8.51 -2.52
C PRO A 322 -22.07 7.87 -1.18
N ARG A 323 -21.50 8.66 -0.27
CA ARG A 323 -21.16 8.20 1.09
C ARG A 323 -22.34 7.49 1.75
N GLY A 324 -22.08 6.33 2.35
CA GLY A 324 -23.12 5.50 2.98
C GLY A 324 -23.94 4.66 2.01
N SER A 325 -23.56 4.58 0.74
CA SER A 325 -24.09 3.55 -0.16
C SER A 325 -23.63 2.15 0.31
N GLN A 326 -24.38 1.11 -0.05
CA GLN A 326 -24.05 -0.29 0.30
C GLN A 326 -22.59 -0.65 0.00
N ALA A 327 -22.04 -0.19 -1.14
CA ALA A 327 -20.65 -0.46 -1.49
C ALA A 327 -19.64 0.09 -0.46
N TRP A 328 -19.94 1.17 0.28
CA TRP A 328 -19.09 1.58 1.39
C TRP A 328 -19.13 0.56 2.52
N GLU A 329 -20.33 0.10 2.91
CA GLU A 329 -20.50 -0.93 3.94
C GLU A 329 -19.82 -2.25 3.56
N ASP A 330 -19.96 -2.68 2.32
CA ASP A 330 -19.36 -3.91 1.79
C ASP A 330 -17.81 -3.87 1.83
N HIS A 331 -17.23 -2.66 1.83
CA HIS A 331 -15.77 -2.44 1.90
C HIS A 331 -15.28 -2.05 3.30
N ASP A 332 -16.15 -2.09 4.33
CA ASP A 332 -15.76 -1.81 5.71
C ASP A 332 -15.39 -3.10 6.46
N THR A 333 -14.08 -3.40 6.55
CA THR A 333 -13.59 -4.58 7.25
C THR A 333 -13.80 -4.49 8.77
N VAL A 334 -13.86 -3.30 9.36
CA VAL A 334 -14.08 -3.14 10.81
C VAL A 334 -15.53 -3.46 11.18
N ALA A 335 -16.48 -3.10 10.32
CA ALA A 335 -17.91 -3.36 10.53
C ALA A 335 -18.23 -4.85 10.49
N ASP A 336 -17.60 -5.61 9.59
CA ASP A 336 -17.74 -7.06 9.49
C ASP A 336 -16.41 -7.75 9.12
N PRO A 337 -15.57 -8.09 10.12
CA PRO A 337 -14.32 -8.82 9.89
C PRO A 337 -14.50 -10.35 9.86
N SER A 338 -15.73 -10.86 9.72
CA SER A 338 -16.01 -12.29 9.91
C SER A 338 -15.34 -13.21 8.89
N GLY A 339 -15.03 -12.72 7.69
CA GLY A 339 -14.30 -13.46 6.67
C GLY A 339 -12.84 -13.75 7.06
N LEU A 340 -12.27 -12.99 7.99
CA LEU A 340 -10.90 -13.20 8.48
C LEU A 340 -10.78 -14.39 9.46
N ALA A 341 -11.87 -15.06 9.80
CA ALA A 341 -11.86 -16.21 10.70
C ALA A 341 -10.89 -17.30 10.25
N GLY A 342 -10.06 -17.80 11.18
CA GLY A 342 -9.06 -18.83 10.90
C GLY A 342 -7.80 -18.38 10.17
N GLN A 343 -7.72 -17.12 9.74
CA GLN A 343 -6.58 -16.60 8.98
C GLN A 343 -5.46 -16.06 9.90
N SER A 344 -4.22 -16.06 9.41
CA SER A 344 -3.13 -15.30 10.03
C SER A 344 -3.21 -13.83 9.62
N VAL A 345 -3.36 -12.91 10.57
CA VAL A 345 -3.52 -11.48 10.31
C VAL A 345 -2.39 -10.68 10.92
N PHE A 346 -1.66 -9.91 10.10
CA PHE A 346 -0.64 -8.97 10.54
C PHE A 346 -1.10 -7.52 10.38
N LEU A 347 -1.00 -6.72 11.45
CA LEU A 347 -1.29 -5.29 11.38
C LEU A 347 -0.11 -4.49 11.93
N SER A 348 0.24 -3.38 11.29
CA SER A 348 1.23 -2.45 11.83
C SER A 348 0.82 -1.00 11.64
N ALA A 349 1.13 -0.14 12.61
CA ALA A 349 1.04 1.31 12.49
C ALA A 349 2.02 2.01 13.44
N ALA A 350 2.54 3.16 13.03
CA ALA A 350 3.34 4.06 13.86
C ALA A 350 2.47 5.07 14.62
N THR A 351 3.05 5.69 15.64
CA THR A 351 2.39 6.77 16.41
C THR A 351 2.18 8.06 15.61
N GLY A 352 2.82 8.20 14.44
CA GLY A 352 2.93 9.45 13.69
C GLY A 352 4.06 10.35 14.19
N LEU A 353 4.78 10.01 15.26
CA LEU A 353 5.89 10.82 15.75
C LEU A 353 7.02 10.84 14.71
N VAL A 354 7.41 12.04 14.27
CA VAL A 354 8.53 12.23 13.34
C VAL A 354 9.83 11.75 13.99
N GLY A 355 10.41 10.67 13.47
CA GLY A 355 11.65 10.08 13.96
C GLY A 355 12.89 10.66 13.28
N SER A 356 14.06 10.20 13.74
CA SER A 356 15.35 10.57 13.14
C SER A 356 15.50 10.08 11.70
N THR A 357 14.85 8.96 11.35
CA THR A 357 14.82 8.41 9.99
C THR A 357 14.15 9.38 9.03
N GLU A 358 13.00 9.93 9.43
CA GLU A 358 12.22 10.90 8.63
C GLU A 358 12.98 12.22 8.45
N LEU A 359 13.59 12.73 9.52
CA LEU A 359 14.40 13.94 9.45
C LEU A 359 15.64 13.76 8.57
N GLY A 360 16.24 12.57 8.59
CA GLY A 360 17.36 12.22 7.72
C GLY A 360 16.99 12.13 6.24
N TYR A 361 15.79 11.64 5.94
CA TYR A 361 15.33 11.40 4.56
C TYR A 361 14.67 12.64 3.92
N PHE A 362 13.83 13.36 4.66
CA PHE A 362 13.04 14.48 4.13
C PHE A 362 13.56 15.87 4.57
N GLY A 363 14.54 15.93 5.46
CA GLY A 363 15.09 17.20 5.95
C GLY A 363 14.03 18.09 6.59
N SER A 364 13.98 19.37 6.17
CA SER A 364 13.01 20.36 6.65
C SER A 364 11.77 20.47 5.75
N ASN A 365 11.38 19.42 5.02
CA ASN A 365 10.15 19.45 4.22
C ASN A 365 8.91 19.31 5.12
N GLU A 366 8.52 20.42 5.73
CA GLU A 366 7.47 20.48 6.76
C GLU A 366 6.12 19.94 6.28
N VAL A 367 5.78 20.09 4.99
CA VAL A 367 4.51 19.63 4.42
C VAL A 367 4.42 18.11 4.42
N VAL A 368 5.46 17.44 3.93
CA VAL A 368 5.52 15.96 3.90
C VAL A 368 5.53 15.38 5.31
N LEU A 369 6.25 16.02 6.24
CA LEU A 369 6.30 15.58 7.63
C LEU A 369 4.94 15.71 8.34
N LEU A 370 4.21 16.82 8.09
CA LEU A 370 2.90 17.07 8.69
C LEU A 370 1.82 16.15 8.11
N ASP A 371 1.74 16.03 6.78
CA ASP A 371 0.77 15.15 6.13
C ASP A 371 1.01 13.69 6.51
N GLY A 372 2.27 13.26 6.54
CA GLY A 372 2.67 11.94 7.00
C GLY A 372 2.31 11.68 8.46
N HIS A 373 2.46 12.67 9.35
CA HIS A 373 2.05 12.57 10.76
C HIS A 373 0.55 12.31 10.90
N ILE A 374 -0.27 13.11 10.21
CA ILE A 374 -1.74 13.04 10.32
C ILE A 374 -2.27 11.72 9.75
N LEU A 375 -1.80 11.32 8.57
CA LEU A 375 -2.17 10.04 7.96
C LEU A 375 -1.80 8.85 8.84
N GLU A 376 -0.60 8.87 9.42
CA GLU A 376 -0.13 7.76 10.26
C GLU A 376 -0.91 7.69 11.57
N LYS A 377 -1.21 8.84 12.18
CA LYS A 377 -2.04 8.87 13.38
C LYS A 377 -3.44 8.33 13.10
N GLY A 378 -4.01 8.63 11.94
CA GLY A 378 -5.29 8.06 11.53
C GLY A 378 -5.22 6.55 11.30
N SER A 379 -4.15 6.09 10.64
CA SER A 379 -3.90 4.66 10.44
C SER A 379 -3.75 3.92 11.78
N TYR A 380 -3.07 4.52 12.77
CA TYR A 380 -2.93 3.96 14.11
C TYR A 380 -4.28 3.73 14.80
N GLU A 381 -5.16 4.74 14.80
CA GLU A 381 -6.49 4.61 15.40
C GLU A 381 -7.35 3.58 14.65
N SER A 382 -7.23 3.51 13.33
CA SER A 382 -7.92 2.51 12.52
C SER A 382 -7.41 1.08 12.79
N THR A 383 -6.10 0.88 12.93
CA THR A 383 -5.51 -0.39 13.35
C THR A 383 -6.04 -0.84 14.71
N ARG A 384 -6.18 0.09 15.68
CA ARG A 384 -6.78 -0.20 16.99
C ARG A 384 -8.25 -0.62 16.88
N ALA A 385 -9.01 0.00 15.97
CA ALA A 385 -10.41 -0.34 15.73
C ALA A 385 -10.54 -1.75 15.15
N LEU A 386 -9.75 -2.10 14.12
CA LEU A 386 -9.74 -3.45 13.55
C LEU A 386 -9.26 -4.51 14.55
N GLU A 387 -8.19 -4.24 15.30
CA GLU A 387 -7.73 -5.11 16.40
C GLU A 387 -8.88 -5.38 17.40
N GLY A 388 -9.66 -4.34 17.72
CA GLY A 388 -10.83 -4.47 18.59
C GLY A 388 -11.93 -5.35 18.00
N ALA A 389 -12.25 -5.16 16.72
CA ALA A 389 -13.28 -5.92 16.01
C ALA A 389 -12.90 -7.41 15.87
N LEU A 390 -11.63 -7.70 15.60
CA LEU A 390 -11.11 -9.07 15.45
C LEU A 390 -11.20 -9.91 16.74
N ARG A 391 -11.34 -9.31 17.92
CA ARG A 391 -11.53 -10.07 19.18
C ARG A 391 -12.80 -10.92 19.19
N GLY A 392 -13.79 -10.56 18.38
CA GLY A 392 -15.03 -11.32 18.21
C GLY A 392 -14.97 -12.39 17.13
N VAL A 393 -13.88 -12.47 16.37
CA VAL A 393 -13.74 -13.38 15.22
C VAL A 393 -12.99 -14.63 15.67
N PRO A 394 -13.52 -15.83 15.42
CA PRO A 394 -12.88 -17.08 15.86
C PRO A 394 -11.58 -17.34 15.10
N ASP A 395 -10.61 -17.89 15.84
CA ASP A 395 -9.39 -18.50 15.31
C ASP A 395 -8.50 -17.60 14.44
N VAL A 396 -8.62 -16.27 14.55
CA VAL A 396 -7.68 -15.34 13.92
C VAL A 396 -6.34 -15.37 14.66
N ASP A 397 -5.27 -15.76 13.96
CA ASP A 397 -3.91 -15.62 14.49
C ASP A 397 -3.41 -14.19 14.25
N LEU A 398 -3.69 -13.30 15.20
CA LEU A 398 -3.45 -11.86 15.08
C LEU A 398 -2.09 -11.45 15.67
N GLN A 399 -1.23 -10.87 14.84
CA GLN A 399 -0.05 -10.12 15.27
C GLN A 399 -0.23 -8.62 14.97
N VAL A 400 -0.06 -7.78 15.99
CA VAL A 400 -0.09 -6.32 15.84
C VAL A 400 1.22 -5.69 16.29
N VAL A 401 1.78 -4.82 15.46
CA VAL A 401 3.00 -4.04 15.75
C VAL A 401 2.67 -2.56 15.79
N TYR A 402 2.80 -1.96 16.97
CA TYR A 402 2.72 -0.51 17.13
C TYR A 402 4.13 0.06 17.24
N MET A 403 4.55 0.84 16.24
CA MET A 403 5.89 1.46 16.24
C MET A 403 5.87 2.76 17.05
N ASP A 404 6.85 2.93 17.94
CA ASP A 404 6.94 4.10 18.83
C ASP A 404 7.14 5.42 18.07
N ALA A 405 7.73 5.37 16.88
CA ALA A 405 7.93 6.51 15.97
C ALA A 405 7.83 6.07 14.50
N GLY A 406 7.60 7.04 13.62
CA GLY A 406 7.41 6.87 12.19
C GLY A 406 6.25 7.75 11.69
N ILE A 407 6.32 8.17 10.43
CA ILE A 407 5.21 8.83 9.73
C ILE A 407 4.80 8.01 8.51
N HIS A 408 3.71 8.38 7.85
CA HIS A 408 3.13 7.63 6.75
C HIS A 408 4.00 7.70 5.48
N ASN A 409 5.00 6.83 5.40
CA ASN A 409 5.99 6.80 4.31
C ASN A 409 6.65 5.42 4.18
N TRP A 410 7.36 5.21 3.07
CA TRP A 410 8.11 3.98 2.83
C TRP A 410 9.10 3.63 3.95
N PRO A 411 9.95 4.54 4.47
CA PRO A 411 10.83 4.23 5.61
C PRO A 411 10.15 3.61 6.84
N ALA A 412 8.89 3.95 7.12
CA ALA A 412 8.09 3.32 8.18
C ALA A 412 7.47 1.98 7.73
N PHE A 413 7.16 1.84 6.44
CA PHE A 413 6.54 0.64 5.88
C PHE A 413 7.52 -0.52 5.71
N VAL A 414 8.71 -0.24 5.16
CA VAL A 414 9.74 -1.23 4.81
C VAL A 414 10.08 -2.17 5.96
N PRO A 415 10.35 -1.69 7.19
CA PRO A 415 10.75 -2.57 8.28
C PRO A 415 9.66 -3.58 8.68
N GLN A 416 8.40 -3.34 8.29
CA GLN A 416 7.25 -4.20 8.59
C GLN A 416 6.99 -5.24 7.49
N MET A 417 7.64 -5.12 6.33
CA MET A 417 7.49 -6.06 5.22
C MET A 417 7.83 -7.49 5.63
N LEU A 418 9.05 -7.74 6.09
CA LEU A 418 9.52 -9.08 6.42
C LEU A 418 8.82 -9.68 7.65
N PRO A 419 8.60 -8.95 8.75
CA PRO A 419 7.75 -9.43 9.85
C PRO A 419 6.33 -9.79 9.38
N GLY A 420 5.69 -8.93 8.60
CA GLY A 420 4.35 -9.16 8.09
C GLY A 420 4.26 -10.36 7.16
N LEU A 421 5.19 -10.47 6.20
CA LEU A 421 5.28 -11.62 5.30
C LEU A 421 5.48 -12.92 6.08
N ARG A 422 6.36 -12.95 7.08
CA ARG A 422 6.58 -14.16 7.90
C ARG A 422 5.36 -14.57 8.70
N HIS A 423 4.63 -13.60 9.24
CA HIS A 423 3.40 -13.88 9.97
C HIS A 423 2.33 -14.45 9.04
N ILE A 424 2.12 -13.83 7.87
CA ILE A 424 1.22 -14.35 6.83
C ILE A 424 1.61 -15.80 6.46
N LEU A 425 2.88 -16.04 6.17
CA LEU A 425 3.37 -17.38 5.78
C LEU A 425 3.18 -18.44 6.88
N SER A 426 3.07 -18.05 8.16
CA SER A 426 2.80 -19.01 9.24
C SER A 426 1.37 -19.54 9.25
N GLY A 427 0.42 -18.81 8.66
CA GLY A 427 -0.95 -19.27 8.42
C GLY A 427 -1.13 -20.05 7.12
N LEU A 428 -0.16 -19.96 6.20
CA LEU A 428 -0.24 -20.65 4.91
C LEU A 428 0.33 -22.09 4.99
N ALA A 429 -0.13 -22.95 4.11
CA ALA A 429 0.47 -24.24 3.84
C ALA A 429 1.95 -24.05 3.43
N PRO A 430 2.90 -24.75 4.05
CA PRO A 430 4.31 -24.62 3.73
C PRO A 430 4.58 -25.09 2.29
N ALA A 431 5.68 -24.59 1.72
CA ALA A 431 6.14 -25.05 0.43
C ALA A 431 6.44 -26.56 0.44
N VAL A 432 6.06 -27.25 -0.62
CA VAL A 432 6.19 -28.71 -0.74
C VAL A 432 7.24 -29.05 -1.80
N PRO A 433 8.21 -29.95 -1.53
CA PRO A 433 9.17 -30.35 -2.55
C PRO A 433 8.51 -30.91 -3.81
N ASN A 434 8.97 -30.46 -4.97
CA ASN A 434 8.58 -30.94 -6.29
C ASN A 434 9.81 -31.40 -7.10
N SER A 435 9.58 -31.95 -8.30
CA SER A 435 10.66 -32.47 -9.15
C SER A 435 11.21 -31.47 -10.17
N ARG A 436 10.83 -30.19 -10.10
CA ARG A 436 11.29 -29.16 -11.05
C ARG A 436 12.73 -28.78 -10.73
N ALA A 437 13.65 -29.00 -11.66
CA ALA A 437 15.05 -28.61 -11.50
C ALA A 437 15.31 -27.11 -11.73
N THR A 438 14.31 -26.39 -12.23
CA THR A 438 14.35 -24.97 -12.56
C THR A 438 13.09 -24.28 -12.05
N THR A 439 13.07 -22.96 -12.02
CA THR A 439 11.88 -22.17 -11.65
C THR A 439 10.84 -22.10 -12.77
N GLY A 440 11.23 -22.49 -13.99
CA GLY A 440 10.44 -22.36 -15.20
C GLY A 440 10.39 -20.93 -15.75
N GLY A 441 11.17 -20.02 -15.16
CA GLY A 441 11.23 -18.61 -15.54
C GLY A 441 12.04 -18.35 -16.81
N VAL A 442 11.98 -17.12 -17.30
CA VAL A 442 12.65 -16.72 -18.55
C VAL A 442 14.17 -16.91 -18.47
N ALA A 443 14.76 -16.63 -17.31
CA ALA A 443 16.19 -16.78 -17.07
C ALA A 443 16.69 -18.24 -17.19
N ASP A 444 15.82 -19.23 -16.95
CA ASP A 444 16.18 -20.65 -17.07
C ASP A 444 16.39 -21.09 -18.52
N ARG A 445 15.77 -20.39 -19.49
CA ARG A 445 15.88 -20.72 -20.92
C ARG A 445 17.07 -20.07 -21.60
N GLU A 446 17.54 -18.91 -21.14
CA GLU A 446 18.79 -18.30 -21.63
C GLU A 446 20.03 -19.14 -21.25
N ASN A 447 19.94 -19.88 -20.14
CA ASN A 447 20.98 -20.79 -19.66
C ASN A 447 20.77 -22.27 -20.09
N GLY A 448 19.74 -22.55 -20.90
CA GLY A 448 19.53 -23.88 -21.50
C GLY A 448 20.67 -24.24 -22.45
N PRO A 449 21.01 -25.54 -22.65
CA PRO A 449 22.18 -25.90 -23.43
C PRO A 449 22.01 -25.37 -24.85
N LEU A 450 22.90 -24.45 -25.25
CA LEU A 450 23.18 -24.16 -26.66
C LEU A 450 23.27 -25.51 -27.36
N GLY A 451 22.29 -25.80 -28.20
CA GLY A 451 22.10 -27.12 -28.78
C GLY A 451 23.42 -27.63 -29.33
N SER A 452 23.89 -28.75 -28.78
CA SER A 452 24.77 -29.64 -29.52
C SER A 452 23.97 -30.01 -30.76
N LEU A 453 24.26 -29.34 -31.89
CA LEU A 453 23.85 -29.76 -33.21
C LEU A 453 24.08 -31.27 -33.28
N GLY A 454 22.98 -32.01 -33.39
CA GLY A 454 23.00 -33.45 -33.51
C GLY A 454 23.91 -33.82 -34.65
N SER A 455 25.12 -34.28 -34.30
CA SER A 455 25.94 -35.02 -35.22
C SER A 455 25.20 -36.33 -35.43
N THR A 456 24.60 -36.46 -36.61
CA THR A 456 24.06 -37.71 -37.14
C THR A 456 25.21 -38.71 -37.28
N SER A 457 25.56 -39.41 -36.19
CA SER A 457 26.42 -40.58 -36.29
C SER A 457 25.55 -41.81 -36.49
N SER A 458 25.55 -42.23 -37.74
CA SER A 458 25.10 -43.53 -38.24
C SER A 458 25.47 -44.69 -37.32
N THR A 459 24.51 -45.62 -37.19
CA THR A 459 24.69 -46.99 -36.74
C THR A 459 25.97 -47.64 -37.29
N SER A 460 26.81 -48.16 -36.38
CA SER A 460 27.56 -49.38 -36.64
C SER A 460 27.79 -50.13 -35.32
N SER A 461 27.42 -51.40 -35.34
CA SER A 461 27.68 -52.40 -34.33
C SER A 461 29.15 -52.85 -34.38
N THR A 462 29.67 -53.28 -33.24
CA THR A 462 30.56 -54.44 -32.99
C THR A 462 31.64 -54.15 -31.93
N GLY A 463 31.93 -55.15 -31.08
CA GLY A 463 33.29 -55.37 -30.59
C GLY A 463 33.48 -55.31 -29.07
N SER A 464 33.56 -56.48 -28.46
CA SER A 464 33.92 -56.74 -27.06
C SER A 464 35.38 -56.41 -26.69
N ALA A 465 35.59 -56.37 -25.36
CA ALA A 465 36.77 -56.79 -24.60
C ALA A 465 37.93 -55.78 -24.38
N GLY A 466 38.45 -55.79 -23.14
CA GLY A 466 39.84 -55.42 -22.85
C GLY A 466 40.06 -54.64 -21.55
N SER A 467 40.65 -55.31 -20.57
CA SER A 467 41.03 -54.84 -19.23
C SER A 467 42.43 -54.20 -19.14
N THR A 468 42.74 -53.64 -17.96
CA THR A 468 44.05 -53.51 -17.25
C THR A 468 45.00 -52.32 -17.47
N GLY A 469 45.56 -51.84 -16.33
CA GLY A 469 46.86 -51.15 -16.18
C GLY A 469 46.77 -49.68 -15.72
N SER A 470 46.82 -49.33 -14.43
CA SER A 470 47.95 -49.24 -13.49
C SER A 470 48.98 -48.10 -13.74
N SER A 471 49.19 -47.34 -12.64
CA SER A 471 50.43 -46.72 -12.11
C SER A 471 51.02 -45.44 -12.72
N GLY A 472 51.34 -44.49 -11.81
CA GLY A 472 52.48 -43.58 -11.98
C GLY A 472 52.32 -42.20 -11.32
N ALA A 473 53.04 -41.96 -10.21
CA ALA A 473 53.09 -40.71 -9.44
C ALA A 473 54.25 -39.77 -9.88
N THR A 474 54.41 -38.66 -9.15
CA THR A 474 55.48 -37.60 -9.16
C THR A 474 55.19 -36.39 -10.06
N GLY A 475 55.41 -35.12 -9.69
CA GLY A 475 55.91 -34.48 -8.47
C GLY A 475 56.15 -32.97 -8.73
N SER A 476 55.90 -32.15 -7.70
CA SER A 476 56.61 -30.90 -7.30
C SER A 476 56.71 -29.62 -8.17
N ALA A 477 56.24 -28.52 -7.54
CA ALA A 477 56.95 -27.26 -7.19
C ALA A 477 56.82 -25.97 -8.05
N GLY A 478 56.60 -24.86 -7.33
CA GLY A 478 56.85 -23.45 -7.69
C GLY A 478 55.57 -22.64 -7.94
N SER A 479 55.32 -21.46 -7.37
CA SER A 479 56.08 -20.56 -6.51
C SER A 479 55.11 -19.58 -5.82
N SER A 480 55.52 -19.06 -4.67
CA SER A 480 54.86 -18.04 -3.86
C SER A 480 55.37 -16.62 -4.18
N GLY A 481 54.48 -15.63 -4.20
CA GLY A 481 54.78 -14.19 -4.10
C GLY A 481 53.47 -13.43 -3.82
N SER A 482 53.10 -13.21 -2.57
CA SER A 482 53.43 -12.05 -1.70
C SER A 482 52.64 -10.76 -2.02
N SER A 483 51.69 -10.48 -1.12
CA SER A 483 51.45 -9.20 -0.41
C SER A 483 51.25 -7.89 -1.18
N GLY A 484 50.19 -7.15 -0.85
CA GLY A 484 50.18 -5.68 -0.98
C GLY A 484 48.83 -4.99 -0.90
N SER A 485 48.46 -4.57 0.30
CA SER A 485 47.32 -3.68 0.64
C SER A 485 47.48 -2.25 0.12
N LEU A 486 46.42 -1.61 -0.40
CA LEU A 486 46.25 -0.14 -0.51
C LEU A 486 44.73 0.17 -0.42
N ARG A 487 44.22 0.74 0.68
CA ARG A 487 44.12 2.18 1.03
C ARG A 487 43.34 3.07 0.05
N SER A 488 42.30 3.67 0.62
CA SER A 488 41.47 4.80 0.20
C SER A 488 42.25 6.07 -0.17
N VAL A 489 41.74 6.81 -1.16
CA VAL A 489 41.86 8.28 -1.23
C VAL A 489 40.60 8.84 -1.94
N GLY A 490 40.02 9.90 -1.38
CA GLY A 490 38.86 10.59 -1.94
C GLY A 490 39.21 11.91 -2.64
N ALA A 491 38.13 12.51 -3.16
CA ALA A 491 37.87 13.92 -3.47
C ALA A 491 38.71 14.67 -4.53
N GLY A 492 37.99 15.33 -5.44
CA GLY A 492 38.53 16.38 -6.32
C GLY A 492 37.47 16.94 -7.28
N SER A 493 36.87 18.07 -6.91
CA SER A 493 35.96 18.90 -7.69
C SER A 493 36.68 19.87 -8.65
N ALA A 494 36.04 20.20 -9.78
CA ALA A 494 36.07 21.45 -10.59
C ALA A 494 35.83 21.08 -12.07
N GLY A 495 35.11 21.78 -12.94
CA GLY A 495 34.52 23.12 -12.94
C GLY A 495 34.49 23.61 -14.40
N SER A 496 33.31 24.08 -14.85
CA SER A 496 33.02 25.07 -15.92
C SER A 496 33.58 24.95 -17.36
N GLY A 497 32.66 25.06 -18.34
CA GLY A 497 32.66 26.21 -19.27
C GLY A 497 32.78 25.96 -20.80
N GLY A 498 31.81 26.52 -21.56
CA GLY A 498 31.87 26.86 -22.99
C GLY A 498 31.18 25.84 -23.92
N SER A 499 30.21 26.18 -24.79
CA SER A 499 29.85 27.46 -25.44
C SER A 499 28.38 27.45 -25.82
#